data_AF-A0A819MPW9-F1
#
_entry.id   AF-A0A819MPW9-F1
#
_cell.length_a   1.000
_cell.length_b   1.000
_cell.length_c   1.000
_cell.angle_alpha   90.00
_cell.angle_beta   90.00
_cell.angle_gamma   90.00
#
_symmetry.space_group_name_H-M   'P 1'
#
loop_
_entity.id
_entity.type
_entity.pdbx_description
1 polymer ?
#
loop_
_entity_poly.entity_id
_entity_poly.type
_entity_poly.pdbx_seq_one_letter_code
_entity_poly.pdbx_strand_id
1 'polypeptide(L)'
;MEESFSNNLMDKKRQSKIVKSECKICGVPALCSYLGIMSCGLCKMFFKRNAEHGKELLKCDFDGNCEINLNNRHFPTLNLLQADQSTLNIDQWNLISNLSHCYDEYSGLSMGERIMREQNALPLKLRLKSASLIEFTRIALDGLRLLYEKNQDFVSLSVYDRSILLQSTLKHTGCLATNFLLYKVGAMDYPMYYDTIQKIANSSVVPIAKRLSTQLDFDMIIKKLLLAIVSFSTINLIGYTNISSINLSNIKQILHIQDIYIELLWRYLLYKYNFEQTVKYFSDILRCLFTANEIMFTIEEVQWYKDQTDSLVQQTEQTLILND
;
A
#
# COMPACT_ATOMS: atom_id res chain seq x y z
N MET A 1 -0.56 -47.90 -56.88
CA MET A 1 -1.43 -47.95 -55.70
C MET A 1 -1.17 -46.67 -54.94
N GLU A 2 -1.91 -45.60 -55.27
CA GLU A 2 -3.22 -45.29 -54.67
C GLU A 2 -3.01 -44.90 -53.20
N GLU A 3 -3.30 -43.69 -52.72
CA GLU A 3 -4.31 -42.71 -53.11
C GLU A 3 -3.87 -41.29 -52.72
N SER A 4 -4.22 -40.37 -53.61
CA SER A 4 -4.43 -38.95 -53.36
C SER A 4 -5.67 -38.72 -52.50
N PHE A 5 -5.62 -37.84 -51.49
CA PHE A 5 -6.78 -37.01 -51.16
C PHE A 5 -6.34 -35.60 -50.75
N SER A 6 -6.76 -34.67 -51.60
CA SER A 6 -6.80 -33.22 -51.42
C SER A 6 -7.62 -32.83 -50.19
N ASN A 7 -7.17 -31.83 -49.43
CA ASN A 7 -8.04 -30.79 -48.86
C ASN A 7 -7.20 -29.59 -48.38
N ASN A 8 -6.81 -28.77 -49.36
CA ASN A 8 -6.65 -27.33 -49.15
C ASN A 8 -8.07 -26.74 -49.02
N LEU A 9 -8.47 -26.32 -47.82
CA LEU A 9 -9.32 -25.15 -47.54
C LEU A 9 -9.62 -25.12 -46.03
N MET A 10 -9.50 -23.94 -45.40
CA MET A 10 -9.62 -23.64 -43.95
C MET A 10 -8.33 -23.94 -43.18
N ASP A 11 -7.47 -22.96 -42.89
CA ASP A 11 -7.72 -22.02 -41.79
C ASP A 11 -6.97 -20.67 -41.93
N LYS A 12 -6.94 -20.10 -43.14
CA LYS A 12 -6.69 -18.66 -43.31
C LYS A 12 -8.00 -17.90 -43.06
N LYS A 13 -8.35 -17.62 -41.79
CA LYS A 13 -9.18 -16.47 -41.35
C LYS A 13 -9.56 -16.57 -39.86
N ARG A 14 -8.76 -15.91 -39.00
CA ARG A 14 -9.27 -15.16 -37.83
C ARG A 14 -8.20 -14.23 -37.24
N GLN A 15 -7.55 -13.43 -38.09
CA GLN A 15 -7.20 -12.07 -37.68
C GLN A 15 -8.51 -11.29 -37.69
N SER A 16 -9.29 -11.42 -36.61
CA SER A 16 -10.29 -10.43 -36.31
C SER A 16 -9.52 -9.12 -36.16
N LYS A 17 -9.77 -8.21 -37.09
CA LYS A 17 -9.40 -6.81 -36.98
C LYS A 17 -10.09 -6.32 -35.70
N ILE A 18 -9.44 -6.47 -34.54
CA ILE A 18 -9.91 -5.89 -33.29
C ILE A 18 -9.93 -4.40 -33.59
N VAL A 19 -11.12 -3.88 -33.86
CA VAL A 19 -11.36 -2.46 -33.91
C VAL A 19 -11.02 -2.00 -32.51
N LYS A 20 -9.80 -1.52 -32.31
CA LYS A 20 -9.38 -0.92 -31.06
C LYS A 20 -10.31 0.26 -30.87
N SER A 21 -11.32 0.08 -30.03
CA SER A 21 -12.26 1.14 -29.69
C SER A 21 -11.47 2.36 -29.23
N GLU A 22 -11.88 3.54 -29.66
CA GLU A 22 -11.21 4.79 -29.31
C GLU A 22 -11.75 5.33 -27.98
N CYS A 23 -10.87 6.01 -27.25
CA CYS A 23 -11.20 6.72 -26.04
C CYS A 23 -12.15 7.86 -26.37
N LYS A 24 -13.33 7.86 -25.76
CA LYS A 24 -14.36 8.88 -25.97
C LYS A 24 -14.05 10.24 -25.34
N ILE A 25 -12.86 10.40 -24.75
CA ILE A 25 -12.40 11.64 -24.11
C ILE A 25 -11.34 12.34 -24.96
N CYS A 26 -10.36 11.59 -25.49
CA CYS A 26 -9.23 12.17 -26.23
C CYS A 26 -8.94 11.51 -27.58
N GLY A 27 -9.78 10.57 -28.03
CA GLY A 27 -9.67 9.90 -29.34
C GLY A 27 -8.59 8.83 -29.47
N VAL A 28 -7.71 8.64 -28.49
CA VAL A 28 -6.63 7.64 -28.56
C VAL A 28 -7.15 6.22 -28.34
N PRO A 29 -6.41 5.14 -28.68
CA PRO A 29 -6.86 3.77 -28.42
C PRO A 29 -7.28 3.56 -26.96
N ALA A 30 -8.53 3.15 -26.74
CA ALA A 30 -9.05 2.86 -25.42
C ALA A 30 -8.42 1.56 -24.89
N LEU A 31 -8.10 1.58 -23.60
CA LEU A 31 -7.55 0.43 -22.88
C LEU A 31 -8.64 -0.28 -22.06
N CYS A 32 -9.66 0.45 -21.61
CA CYS A 32 -10.72 -0.11 -20.77
C CYS A 32 -12.01 0.73 -20.85
N SER A 33 -13.12 0.13 -20.40
CA SER A 33 -14.32 0.88 -20.01
C SER A 33 -14.17 1.35 -18.57
N TYR A 34 -14.39 2.64 -18.31
CA TYR A 34 -14.37 3.23 -16.97
C TYR A 34 -15.61 4.10 -16.79
N LEU A 35 -16.43 3.79 -15.77
CA LEU A 35 -17.73 4.42 -15.53
C LEU A 35 -18.65 4.40 -16.77
N GLY A 36 -18.62 3.29 -17.53
CA GLY A 36 -19.43 3.12 -18.74
C GLY A 36 -18.88 3.80 -19.99
N ILE A 37 -17.74 4.49 -19.91
CA ILE A 37 -17.12 5.20 -21.04
C ILE A 37 -15.82 4.50 -21.45
N MET A 38 -15.65 4.25 -22.75
CA MET A 38 -14.38 3.75 -23.29
C MET A 38 -13.29 4.81 -23.13
N SER A 39 -12.25 4.48 -22.36
CA SER A 39 -11.20 5.41 -21.95
C SER A 39 -9.80 4.84 -22.13
N CYS A 40 -8.83 5.72 -22.35
CA CYS A 40 -7.42 5.36 -22.24
C CYS A 40 -6.98 5.42 -20.77
N GLY A 41 -5.83 4.83 -20.45
CA GLY A 41 -5.31 4.78 -19.08
C GLY A 41 -5.10 6.17 -18.47
N LEU A 42 -4.62 7.14 -19.27
CA LEU A 42 -4.37 8.51 -18.81
C LEU A 42 -5.66 9.24 -18.42
N CYS A 43 -6.70 9.19 -19.27
CA CYS A 43 -7.98 9.84 -18.96
C CYS A 43 -8.66 9.22 -17.74
N LYS A 44 -8.58 7.89 -17.58
CA LYS A 44 -9.07 7.19 -16.38
C LYS A 44 -8.35 7.68 -15.13
N MET A 45 -7.01 7.75 -15.16
CA MET A 45 -6.21 8.20 -14.03
C MET A 45 -6.46 9.67 -13.69
N PHE A 46 -6.55 10.54 -14.70
CA PHE A 46 -6.89 11.94 -14.53
C PHE A 46 -8.24 12.10 -13.82
N PHE A 47 -9.27 11.39 -14.29
CA PHE A 47 -10.59 11.42 -13.65
C PHE A 47 -10.51 10.92 -12.21
N LYS A 48 -9.87 9.76 -11.97
CA LYS A 48 -9.76 9.18 -10.62
C LYS A 48 -9.11 10.14 -9.63
N ARG A 49 -8.06 10.85 -10.04
CA ARG A 49 -7.35 11.85 -9.19
C ARG A 49 -8.23 13.05 -8.86
N ASN A 50 -9.05 13.51 -9.80
CA ASN A 50 -9.81 14.74 -9.65
C ASN A 50 -11.26 14.54 -9.16
N ALA A 51 -11.80 13.32 -9.24
CA ALA A 51 -13.17 13.03 -8.84
C ALA A 51 -13.46 13.33 -7.35
N GLU A 52 -12.45 13.21 -6.49
CA GLU A 52 -12.55 13.46 -5.04
C GLU A 52 -12.36 14.94 -4.66
N HIS A 53 -11.78 15.74 -5.57
CA HIS A 53 -11.27 17.08 -5.27
C HIS A 53 -12.27 18.22 -5.61
N GLY A 54 -13.43 17.89 -6.20
CA GLY A 54 -14.44 18.87 -6.60
C GLY A 54 -14.01 19.75 -7.80
N LYS A 55 -14.96 20.47 -8.40
CA LYS A 55 -14.71 21.31 -9.61
C LYS A 55 -13.80 22.51 -9.34
N GLU A 56 -13.61 22.90 -8.09
CA GLU A 56 -12.97 24.16 -7.71
C GLU A 56 -11.45 24.17 -7.95
N LEU A 57 -10.82 22.99 -8.06
CA LEU A 57 -9.39 22.83 -8.30
C LEU A 57 -9.01 22.77 -9.79
N LEU A 58 -9.98 22.68 -10.70
CA LEU A 58 -9.75 22.65 -12.14
C LEU A 58 -10.22 23.97 -12.77
N LYS A 59 -9.33 24.96 -12.79
CA LYS A 59 -9.56 26.21 -13.54
C LYS A 59 -8.97 26.06 -14.94
N CYS A 60 -9.75 26.44 -15.94
CA CYS A 60 -9.26 26.63 -17.30
C CYS A 60 -8.67 28.04 -17.37
N ASP A 61 -7.41 28.15 -17.80
CA ASP A 61 -6.78 29.46 -18.04
C ASP A 61 -7.29 30.16 -19.31
N PHE A 62 -8.17 29.49 -20.07
CA PHE A 62 -8.78 29.97 -21.30
C PHE A 62 -10.31 30.15 -21.12
N ASP A 63 -11.05 30.20 -22.22
CA ASP A 63 -12.50 30.41 -22.26
C ASP A 63 -13.34 29.16 -21.91
N GLY A 64 -12.70 28.04 -21.57
CA GLY A 64 -13.35 26.77 -21.30
C GLY A 64 -13.74 25.97 -22.54
N ASN A 65 -13.38 26.41 -23.74
CA ASN A 65 -13.68 25.73 -25.01
C ASN A 65 -12.47 24.93 -25.56
N CYS A 66 -11.56 24.51 -24.70
CA CYS A 66 -10.39 23.73 -25.10
C CYS A 66 -10.81 22.41 -25.76
N GLU A 67 -10.41 22.20 -27.01
CA GLU A 67 -10.55 20.90 -27.68
C GLU A 67 -9.58 19.88 -27.06
N ILE A 68 -10.02 18.65 -26.83
CA ILE A 68 -9.19 17.57 -26.24
C ILE A 68 -8.88 16.52 -27.31
N ASN A 69 -7.62 16.45 -27.73
CA ASN A 69 -7.10 15.53 -28.74
C ASN A 69 -5.72 14.99 -28.33
N LEU A 70 -5.09 14.12 -29.13
CA LEU A 70 -3.85 13.46 -28.76
C LEU A 70 -2.70 14.42 -28.42
N ASN A 71 -2.68 15.61 -29.04
CA ASN A 71 -1.62 16.61 -28.95
C ASN A 71 -1.84 17.63 -27.82
N ASN A 72 -3.09 17.86 -27.41
CA ASN A 72 -3.47 18.83 -26.37
C ASN A 72 -4.27 18.23 -25.20
N ARG A 73 -4.45 16.89 -25.16
CA ARG A 73 -4.97 16.12 -24.00
C ARG A 73 -4.05 16.17 -22.80
N HIS A 74 -2.85 16.73 -22.96
CA HIS A 74 -2.18 17.40 -21.87
C HIS A 74 -3.03 18.61 -21.47
N PHE A 75 -4.22 18.35 -20.89
CA PHE A 75 -4.71 19.17 -19.77
C PHE A 75 -3.49 19.49 -18.92
N PRO A 76 -3.30 20.72 -18.45
CA PRO A 76 -2.05 21.15 -17.84
C PRO A 76 -1.69 20.16 -16.74
N THR A 77 -0.85 19.19 -17.08
CA THR A 77 -0.33 18.12 -16.23
C THR A 77 1.15 18.07 -16.48
N LEU A 78 1.61 18.38 -17.70
CA LEU A 78 2.94 18.96 -17.92
C LEU A 78 3.03 20.38 -17.37
N ASN A 79 2.04 21.25 -17.64
CA ASN A 79 1.99 22.59 -17.04
C ASN A 79 1.60 22.56 -15.57
N LEU A 80 0.89 21.53 -15.05
CA LEU A 80 0.86 21.33 -13.60
C LEU A 80 2.23 20.85 -13.13
N LEU A 81 2.92 19.83 -13.67
CA LEU A 81 4.29 19.49 -13.20
C LEU A 81 5.34 20.63 -13.30
N GLN A 82 5.11 21.66 -14.13
CA GLN A 82 5.96 22.87 -14.23
C GLN A 82 5.40 24.10 -13.46
N ALA A 83 4.10 24.15 -13.13
CA ALA A 83 3.49 25.20 -12.29
C ALA A 83 3.15 24.74 -10.87
N ASP A 84 3.22 23.44 -10.62
CA ASP A 84 3.13 22.74 -9.36
C ASP A 84 4.50 22.89 -8.73
N GLN A 85 4.54 23.57 -7.59
CA GLN A 85 5.73 23.70 -6.77
C GLN A 85 6.20 22.34 -6.20
N SER A 86 5.60 21.22 -6.66
CA SER A 86 6.07 19.87 -6.47
C SER A 86 7.58 19.75 -6.63
N THR A 87 8.23 19.48 -5.51
CA THR A 87 9.65 19.10 -5.46
C THR A 87 9.89 17.66 -5.95
N LEU A 88 8.83 16.93 -6.34
CA LEU A 88 8.90 15.56 -6.85
C LEU A 88 9.13 15.54 -8.36
N ASN A 89 10.15 14.81 -8.81
CA ASN A 89 10.40 14.56 -10.23
C ASN A 89 9.55 13.38 -10.77
N ILE A 90 9.63 13.13 -12.08
CA ILE A 90 8.84 12.09 -12.76
C ILE A 90 9.12 10.69 -12.19
N ASP A 91 10.38 10.38 -11.91
CA ASP A 91 10.78 9.07 -11.40
C ASP A 91 10.26 8.83 -9.98
N GLN A 92 10.28 9.87 -9.14
CA GLN A 92 9.70 9.85 -7.79
C GLN A 92 8.18 9.66 -7.83
N TRP A 93 7.49 10.34 -8.76
CA TRP A 93 6.06 10.11 -8.97
C TRP A 93 5.76 8.69 -9.46
N ASN A 94 6.59 8.15 -10.34
CA ASN A 94 6.49 6.77 -10.79
C ASN A 94 6.69 5.81 -9.62
N LEU A 95 7.66 6.07 -8.72
CA LEU A 95 7.90 5.26 -7.54
C LEU A 95 6.71 5.28 -6.57
N ILE A 96 6.14 6.46 -6.27
CA ILE A 96 4.89 6.57 -5.47
C ILE A 96 3.76 5.79 -6.14
N SER A 97 3.60 5.92 -7.45
CA SER A 97 2.55 5.23 -8.20
C SER A 97 2.73 3.72 -8.14
N ASN A 98 3.96 3.23 -8.34
CA ASN A 98 4.30 1.81 -8.29
C ASN A 98 4.02 1.25 -6.90
N LEU A 99 4.53 1.91 -5.85
CA LEU A 99 4.28 1.52 -4.46
C LEU A 99 2.77 1.52 -4.15
N SER A 100 2.03 2.51 -4.65
CA SER A 100 0.58 2.57 -4.52
C SER A 100 -0.13 1.39 -5.17
N HIS A 101 0.47 0.73 -6.16
CA HIS A 101 -0.07 -0.43 -6.84
C HIS A 101 0.53 -1.78 -6.37
N CYS A 102 1.64 -1.78 -5.62
CA CYS A 102 2.26 -2.99 -5.06
C CYS A 102 1.30 -3.75 -4.15
N TYR A 103 0.58 -3.04 -3.27
CA TYR A 103 -0.51 -3.59 -2.48
C TYR A 103 -1.77 -2.78 -2.71
N ASP A 104 -2.75 -3.41 -3.34
CA ASP A 104 -4.04 -2.79 -3.60
C ASP A 104 -4.86 -2.85 -2.30
N GLU A 105 -4.99 -1.72 -1.62
CA GLU A 105 -5.76 -1.58 -0.38
C GLU A 105 -7.18 -2.09 -0.52
N TYR A 106 -7.73 -2.11 -1.73
CA TYR A 106 -9.07 -2.62 -1.98
C TYR A 106 -9.22 -4.06 -1.49
N SER A 107 -8.18 -4.88 -1.36
CA SER A 107 -8.31 -6.21 -0.77
C SER A 107 -8.45 -6.13 0.76
N GLY A 108 -7.48 -5.54 1.46
CA GLY A 108 -7.45 -5.46 2.93
C GLY A 108 -8.52 -4.55 3.52
N LEU A 109 -8.72 -3.36 2.93
CA LEU A 109 -9.74 -2.40 3.38
C LEU A 109 -11.15 -2.92 3.12
N SER A 110 -11.46 -3.41 1.91
CA SER A 110 -12.82 -3.92 1.65
C SER A 110 -13.14 -5.14 2.50
N MET A 111 -12.15 -5.98 2.79
CA MET A 111 -12.27 -7.08 3.73
C MET A 111 -12.54 -6.55 5.13
N GLY A 112 -11.75 -5.58 5.60
CA GLY A 112 -11.94 -4.97 6.92
C GLY A 112 -13.32 -4.32 7.06
N GLU A 113 -13.78 -3.59 6.03
CA GLU A 113 -15.13 -3.02 5.97
C GLU A 113 -16.20 -4.11 5.98
N ARG A 114 -15.99 -5.23 5.28
CA ARG A 114 -16.92 -6.37 5.31
C ARG A 114 -17.02 -6.96 6.71
N ILE A 115 -15.88 -7.23 7.35
CA ILE A 115 -15.83 -7.72 8.74
C ILE A 115 -16.55 -6.72 9.65
N MET A 116 -16.29 -5.43 9.53
CA MET A 116 -16.95 -4.42 10.37
C MET A 116 -18.46 -4.33 10.12
N ARG A 117 -18.94 -4.49 8.87
CA ARG A 117 -20.38 -4.60 8.59
C ARG A 117 -21.00 -5.81 9.29
N GLU A 118 -20.34 -6.97 9.23
CA GLU A 118 -20.78 -8.18 9.93
C GLU A 118 -20.80 -7.98 11.46
N GLN A 119 -19.77 -7.35 12.02
CA GLN A 119 -19.71 -7.02 13.44
C GLN A 119 -20.82 -6.03 13.84
N ASN A 120 -21.11 -5.03 13.00
CA ASN A 120 -22.16 -4.05 13.27
C ASN A 120 -23.57 -4.64 13.20
N ALA A 121 -23.76 -5.73 12.46
CA ALA A 121 -25.02 -6.47 12.43
C ALA A 121 -25.28 -7.28 13.71
N LEU A 122 -24.24 -7.56 14.51
CA LEU A 122 -24.37 -8.30 15.76
C LEU A 122 -24.86 -7.41 16.92
N PRO A 123 -25.55 -7.98 17.93
CA PRO A 123 -25.78 -7.32 19.21
C PRO A 123 -24.48 -6.83 19.84
N LEU A 124 -24.51 -5.67 20.52
CA LEU A 124 -23.32 -5.04 21.12
C LEU A 124 -22.45 -6.06 21.89
N LYS A 125 -23.05 -6.90 22.73
CA LYS A 125 -22.32 -7.90 23.55
C LYS A 125 -21.56 -8.96 22.75
N LEU A 126 -21.84 -9.12 21.45
CA LEU A 126 -21.23 -10.12 20.56
C LEU A 126 -20.19 -9.51 19.60
N ARG A 127 -20.05 -8.18 19.53
CA ARG A 127 -19.10 -7.53 18.63
C ARG A 127 -17.65 -7.72 19.08
N LEU A 128 -16.72 -7.72 18.12
CA LEU A 128 -15.27 -7.66 18.31
C LEU A 128 -14.71 -8.62 19.37
N LYS A 129 -15.17 -9.88 19.35
CA LYS A 129 -14.60 -10.93 20.19
C LYS A 129 -13.16 -11.24 19.76
N SER A 130 -12.39 -11.85 20.67
CA SER A 130 -11.00 -12.27 20.44
C SER A 130 -10.80 -12.99 19.10
N ALA A 131 -11.66 -13.97 18.79
CA ALA A 131 -11.58 -14.72 17.53
C ALA A 131 -11.73 -13.82 16.28
N SER A 132 -12.66 -12.86 16.31
CA SER A 132 -12.88 -11.92 15.19
C SER A 132 -11.68 -10.98 15.00
N LEU A 133 -11.06 -10.52 16.08
CA LEU A 133 -9.91 -9.63 16.00
C LEU A 133 -8.62 -10.36 15.57
N ILE A 134 -8.44 -11.60 16.02
CA ILE A 134 -7.35 -12.48 15.57
C ILE A 134 -7.50 -12.76 14.07
N GLU A 135 -8.71 -13.10 13.62
CA GLU A 135 -8.97 -13.34 12.20
C GLU A 135 -8.76 -12.09 11.35
N PHE A 136 -9.19 -10.91 11.83
CA PHE A 136 -8.89 -9.64 11.17
C PHE A 136 -7.38 -9.42 11.03
N THR A 137 -6.63 -9.61 12.12
CA THR A 137 -5.17 -9.47 12.14
C THR A 137 -4.52 -10.42 11.14
N ARG A 138 -4.96 -11.69 11.11
CA ARG A 138 -4.47 -12.69 10.17
C ARG A 138 -4.65 -12.23 8.72
N ILE A 139 -5.84 -11.75 8.36
CA ILE A 139 -6.10 -11.29 6.98
C ILE A 139 -5.30 -10.03 6.65
N ALA A 140 -5.15 -9.10 7.59
CA ALA A 140 -4.31 -7.92 7.42
C ALA A 140 -2.84 -8.29 7.16
N LEU A 141 -2.32 -9.26 7.91
CA LEU A 141 -0.98 -9.81 7.73
C LEU A 141 -0.84 -10.53 6.38
N ASP A 142 -1.79 -11.37 5.98
CA ASP A 142 -1.78 -12.04 4.66
C ASP A 142 -1.68 -11.02 3.51
N GLY A 143 -2.41 -9.91 3.62
CA GLY A 143 -2.36 -8.84 2.64
C GLY A 143 -0.98 -8.19 2.53
N LEU A 144 -0.27 -8.04 3.66
CA LEU A 144 1.07 -7.46 3.70
C LEU A 144 2.08 -8.26 2.89
N ARG A 145 1.86 -9.56 2.67
CA ARG A 145 2.72 -10.39 1.81
C ARG A 145 2.97 -9.78 0.44
N LEU A 146 1.93 -9.19 -0.14
CA LEU A 146 1.98 -8.55 -1.46
C LEU A 146 2.93 -7.34 -1.49
N LEU A 147 3.15 -6.66 -0.36
CA LEU A 147 4.14 -5.59 -0.27
C LEU A 147 5.54 -6.16 -0.58
N TYR A 148 5.92 -7.27 0.05
CA TYR A 148 7.22 -7.89 -0.13
C TYR A 148 7.36 -8.59 -1.49
N GLU A 149 6.30 -9.23 -1.98
CA GLU A 149 6.30 -9.93 -3.28
C GLU A 149 6.34 -8.99 -4.49
N LYS A 150 5.73 -7.81 -4.39
CA LYS A 150 5.54 -6.91 -5.54
C LYS A 150 6.42 -5.65 -5.50
N ASN A 151 7.03 -5.33 -4.36
CA ASN A 151 7.98 -4.22 -4.29
C ASN A 151 9.26 -4.59 -5.03
N GLN A 152 9.52 -3.92 -6.14
CA GLN A 152 10.67 -4.21 -7.01
C GLN A 152 12.01 -3.97 -6.31
N ASP A 153 12.11 -2.99 -5.42
CA ASP A 153 13.33 -2.74 -4.66
C ASP A 153 13.61 -3.90 -3.70
N PHE A 154 12.56 -4.47 -3.09
CA PHE A 154 12.70 -5.63 -2.21
C PHE A 154 13.09 -6.88 -3.00
N VAL A 155 12.42 -7.13 -4.13
CA VAL A 155 12.70 -8.26 -5.03
C VAL A 155 14.11 -8.17 -5.64
N SER A 156 14.65 -6.96 -5.80
CA SER A 156 16.01 -6.76 -6.33
C SER A 156 17.13 -7.17 -5.38
N LEU A 157 16.82 -7.42 -4.10
CA LEU A 157 17.80 -7.87 -3.10
C LEU A 157 18.11 -9.36 -3.25
N SER A 158 19.25 -9.79 -2.70
CA SER A 158 19.60 -11.22 -2.65
C SER A 158 18.56 -12.01 -1.84
N VAL A 159 18.36 -13.29 -2.16
CA VAL A 159 17.48 -14.21 -1.38
C VAL A 159 17.81 -14.16 0.11
N TYR A 160 19.11 -14.12 0.42
CA TYR A 160 19.61 -14.06 1.79
C TYR A 160 19.20 -12.77 2.50
N ASP A 161 19.43 -11.61 1.88
CA ASP A 161 19.06 -10.32 2.47
C ASP A 161 17.55 -10.16 2.59
N ARG A 162 16.77 -10.66 1.60
CA ARG A 162 15.30 -10.68 1.65
C ARG A 162 14.80 -11.48 2.85
N SER A 163 15.31 -12.70 3.06
CA SER A 163 14.94 -13.55 4.20
C SER A 163 15.23 -12.87 5.54
N ILE A 164 16.43 -12.29 5.69
CA ILE A 164 16.81 -11.59 6.90
C ILE A 164 15.91 -10.37 7.17
N LEU A 165 15.68 -9.53 6.16
CA LEU A 165 14.83 -8.34 6.30
C LEU A 165 13.38 -8.72 6.61
N LEU A 166 12.86 -9.75 5.95
CA LEU A 166 11.50 -10.22 6.21
C LEU A 166 11.35 -10.70 7.66
N GLN A 167 12.28 -11.54 8.14
CA GLN A 167 12.29 -12.03 9.52
C GLN A 167 12.40 -10.89 10.55
N SER A 168 13.18 -9.85 10.26
CA SER A 168 13.42 -8.75 11.20
C SER A 168 12.36 -7.65 11.17
N THR A 169 11.68 -7.43 10.04
CA THR A 169 10.78 -6.27 9.85
C THR A 169 9.29 -6.63 9.75
N LEU A 170 8.93 -7.89 9.44
CA LEU A 170 7.54 -8.26 9.17
C LEU A 170 6.64 -7.99 10.37
N LYS A 171 7.11 -8.21 11.60
CA LYS A 171 6.32 -8.00 12.81
C LYS A 171 5.92 -6.54 12.98
N HIS A 172 6.85 -5.60 12.81
CA HIS A 172 6.58 -4.15 12.89
C HIS A 172 5.73 -3.66 11.74
N THR A 173 6.06 -4.09 10.53
CA THR A 173 5.32 -3.72 9.33
C THR A 173 3.88 -4.23 9.43
N GLY A 174 3.69 -5.47 9.92
CA GLY A 174 2.40 -6.10 10.19
C GLY A 174 1.61 -5.38 11.28
N CYS A 175 2.26 -4.97 12.36
CA CYS A 175 1.62 -4.17 13.41
C CYS A 175 1.13 -2.83 12.88
N LEU A 176 1.96 -2.08 12.15
CA LEU A 176 1.54 -0.81 11.54
C LEU A 176 0.41 -1.01 10.53
N ALA A 177 0.54 -1.96 9.61
CA ALA A 177 -0.47 -2.24 8.58
C ALA A 177 -1.82 -2.62 9.22
N THR A 178 -1.81 -3.51 10.20
CA THR A 178 -3.03 -3.94 10.91
C THR A 178 -3.67 -2.78 11.65
N ASN A 179 -2.89 -1.97 12.37
CA ASN A 179 -3.41 -0.81 13.09
C ASN A 179 -3.96 0.26 12.14
N PHE A 180 -3.31 0.52 10.99
CA PHE A 180 -3.86 1.42 9.97
C PHE A 180 -5.21 0.95 9.45
N LEU A 181 -5.36 -0.36 9.18
CA LEU A 181 -6.63 -0.94 8.73
C LEU A 181 -7.71 -0.86 9.81
N LEU A 182 -7.40 -1.28 11.04
CA LEU A 182 -8.32 -1.20 12.19
C LEU A 182 -8.81 0.22 12.46
N TYR A 183 -7.91 1.21 12.39
CA TYR A 183 -8.25 2.62 12.48
C TYR A 183 -9.18 3.04 11.33
N LYS A 184 -8.82 2.70 10.08
CA LYS A 184 -9.57 3.13 8.90
C LYS A 184 -11.00 2.57 8.86
N VAL A 185 -11.22 1.37 9.38
CA VAL A 185 -12.55 0.74 9.44
C VAL A 185 -13.34 1.12 10.71
N GLY A 186 -12.79 1.99 11.56
CA GLY A 186 -13.43 2.44 12.80
C GLY A 186 -13.50 1.38 13.90
N ALA A 187 -12.70 0.31 13.82
CA ALA A 187 -12.68 -0.73 14.85
C ALA A 187 -12.19 -0.18 16.21
N MET A 188 -11.23 0.75 16.16
CA MET A 188 -10.65 1.38 17.35
C MET A 188 -11.60 2.36 18.07
N ASP A 189 -12.71 2.74 17.45
CA ASP A 189 -13.70 3.64 18.06
C ASP A 189 -14.58 2.92 19.10
N TYR A 190 -14.58 1.58 19.08
CA TYR A 190 -15.38 0.76 19.99
C TYR A 190 -14.60 0.44 21.28
N PRO A 191 -15.14 0.72 22.48
CA PRO A 191 -14.49 0.33 23.75
C PRO A 191 -14.17 -1.17 23.82
N MET A 192 -15.03 -2.00 23.22
CA MET A 192 -14.86 -3.46 23.16
C MET A 192 -13.58 -3.91 22.44
N TYR A 193 -13.06 -3.10 21.50
CA TYR A 193 -11.76 -3.37 20.89
C TYR A 193 -10.67 -3.44 21.96
N TYR A 194 -10.63 -2.44 22.84
CA TYR A 194 -9.63 -2.36 23.90
C TYR A 194 -9.82 -3.45 24.97
N ASP A 195 -11.07 -3.79 25.32
CA ASP A 195 -11.36 -4.92 26.21
C ASP A 195 -10.87 -6.25 25.62
N THR A 196 -10.95 -6.41 24.30
CA THR A 196 -10.48 -7.62 23.61
C THR A 196 -8.96 -7.63 23.51
N ILE A 197 -8.32 -6.50 23.18
CA ILE A 197 -6.85 -6.37 23.20
C ILE A 197 -6.28 -6.73 24.59
N GLN A 198 -6.92 -6.25 25.67
CA GLN A 198 -6.54 -6.59 27.04
C GLN A 198 -6.53 -8.12 27.29
N LYS A 199 -7.47 -8.85 26.69
CA LYS A 199 -7.62 -10.31 26.87
C LYS A 199 -6.64 -11.12 26.04
N ILE A 200 -6.34 -10.69 24.81
CA ILE A 200 -5.52 -11.48 23.87
C ILE A 200 -4.03 -11.14 23.91
N ALA A 201 -3.67 -10.01 24.52
CA ALA A 201 -2.29 -9.59 24.71
C ALA A 201 -2.03 -9.36 26.21
N ASN A 202 -1.97 -8.11 26.66
CA ASN A 202 -1.81 -7.74 28.06
C ASN A 202 -2.52 -6.40 28.31
N SER A 203 -3.00 -6.18 29.53
CA SER A 203 -3.49 -4.87 30.00
C SER A 203 -2.52 -3.71 29.75
N SER A 204 -1.21 -3.93 29.77
CA SER A 204 -0.19 -2.90 29.49
C SER A 204 -0.26 -2.37 28.05
N VAL A 205 -0.78 -3.15 27.09
CA VAL A 205 -0.89 -2.76 25.67
C VAL A 205 -1.99 -1.73 25.44
N VAL A 206 -3.07 -1.77 26.24
CA VAL A 206 -4.26 -0.92 26.06
C VAL A 206 -3.95 0.58 26.04
N PRO A 207 -3.23 1.16 27.01
CA PRO A 207 -2.90 2.60 26.97
C PRO A 207 -2.06 2.97 25.74
N ILE A 208 -1.14 2.09 25.33
CA ILE A 208 -0.27 2.30 24.17
C ILE A 208 -1.11 2.26 22.88
N ALA A 209 -2.02 1.29 22.74
CA ALA A 209 -2.93 1.17 21.62
C ALA A 209 -3.90 2.36 21.49
N LYS A 210 -4.40 2.89 22.63
CA LYS A 210 -5.19 4.14 22.64
C LYS A 210 -4.38 5.34 22.19
N ARG A 211 -3.12 5.45 22.61
CA ARG A 211 -2.23 6.51 22.14
C ARG A 211 -1.97 6.37 20.64
N LEU A 212 -1.70 5.15 20.17
CA LEU A 212 -1.48 4.89 18.75
C LEU A 212 -2.69 5.29 17.92
N SER A 213 -3.92 4.95 18.32
CA SER A 213 -5.11 5.27 17.52
C SER A 213 -5.28 6.77 17.25
N THR A 214 -4.82 7.64 18.16
CA THR A 214 -4.82 9.10 17.95
C THR A 214 -3.74 9.60 16.98
N GLN A 215 -2.79 8.73 16.59
CA GLN A 215 -1.63 9.04 15.76
C GLN A 215 -1.71 8.43 14.36
N LEU A 216 -2.77 7.68 14.00
CA LEU A 216 -2.88 6.94 12.73
C LEU A 216 -3.63 7.72 11.61
N ASP A 217 -3.94 9.00 11.85
CA ASP A 217 -4.64 9.85 10.89
C ASP A 217 -3.70 10.41 9.80
N PHE A 218 -3.15 9.48 9.03
CA PHE A 218 -2.38 9.79 7.83
C PHE A 218 -3.17 9.46 6.58
N ASP A 219 -2.91 10.21 5.51
CA ASP A 219 -3.33 9.78 4.20
C ASP A 219 -2.62 8.49 3.79
N MET A 220 -3.19 7.88 2.77
CA MET A 220 -2.83 6.54 2.40
C MET A 220 -1.46 6.40 1.75
N ILE A 221 -1.02 7.43 1.01
CA ILE A 221 0.30 7.43 0.39
C ILE A 221 1.36 7.48 1.48
N ILE A 222 1.17 8.32 2.51
CA ILE A 222 2.03 8.33 3.70
C ILE A 222 2.10 6.95 4.34
N LYS A 223 0.95 6.30 4.58
CA LYS A 223 0.91 4.96 5.19
C LYS A 223 1.73 3.94 4.40
N LYS A 224 1.61 3.92 3.06
CA LYS A 224 2.39 3.01 2.21
C LYS A 224 3.88 3.30 2.23
N LEU A 225 4.26 4.57 2.16
CA LEU A 225 5.67 4.97 2.28
C LEU A 225 6.24 4.54 3.63
N LEU A 226 5.48 4.68 4.72
CA LEU A 226 5.89 4.21 6.04
C LEU A 226 6.07 2.69 6.09
N LEU A 227 5.15 1.92 5.51
CA LEU A 227 5.30 0.47 5.44
C LEU A 227 6.57 0.10 4.66
N ALA A 228 6.83 0.74 3.51
CA ALA A 228 8.07 0.54 2.76
C ALA A 228 9.31 0.88 3.60
N ILE A 229 9.36 2.04 4.25
CA ILE A 229 10.49 2.48 5.09
C ILE A 229 10.78 1.45 6.20
N VAL A 230 9.73 0.93 6.84
CA VAL A 230 9.88 -0.06 7.93
C VAL A 230 10.31 -1.43 7.40
N SER A 231 9.84 -1.84 6.22
CA SER A 231 10.27 -3.09 5.57
C SER A 231 11.75 -3.14 5.19
N PHE A 232 12.42 -1.98 5.04
CA PHE A 232 13.86 -1.89 4.80
C PHE A 232 14.65 -1.44 6.06
N SER A 233 14.02 -1.45 7.24
CA SER A 233 14.71 -1.09 8.49
C SER A 233 15.83 -2.08 8.82
N THR A 234 17.04 -1.56 8.98
CA THR A 234 18.22 -2.33 9.39
C THR A 234 18.40 -2.38 10.90
N ILE A 235 17.63 -1.58 11.65
CA ILE A 235 17.64 -1.59 13.11
C ILE A 235 16.72 -2.72 13.57
N ASN A 236 17.25 -3.60 14.43
CA ASN A 236 16.42 -4.56 15.14
C ASN A 236 15.56 -3.79 16.15
N LEU A 237 14.32 -3.48 15.75
CA LEU A 237 13.45 -2.59 16.48
C LEU A 237 12.98 -3.17 17.84
N ILE A 238 13.21 -4.48 18.09
CA ILE A 238 12.73 -5.19 19.29
C ILE A 238 13.82 -5.50 20.34
N GLY A 239 15.11 -5.49 20.00
CA GLY A 239 16.16 -6.02 20.88
C GLY A 239 17.22 -5.01 21.32
N TYR A 240 17.10 -4.43 22.53
CA TYR A 240 18.22 -3.73 23.18
C TYR A 240 19.28 -4.68 23.78
N THR A 241 18.98 -5.96 23.94
CA THR A 241 19.73 -6.85 24.85
C THR A 241 20.59 -7.92 24.19
N ASN A 242 20.48 -8.14 22.87
CA ASN A 242 21.43 -8.98 22.13
C ASN A 242 21.44 -8.57 20.66
N ILE A 243 22.16 -7.49 20.35
CA ILE A 243 22.45 -7.05 18.98
C ILE A 243 23.51 -8.02 18.43
N SER A 244 23.12 -9.25 18.10
CA SER A 244 23.84 -9.94 17.03
C SER A 244 23.63 -9.06 15.81
N SER A 245 24.72 -8.48 15.29
CA SER A 245 24.67 -7.62 14.11
C SER A 245 23.91 -8.36 13.02
N ILE A 246 22.81 -7.77 12.52
CA ILE A 246 22.10 -8.33 11.39
C ILE A 246 23.12 -8.44 10.25
N ASN A 247 23.48 -9.67 9.89
CA ASN A 247 24.56 -9.92 8.94
C ASN A 247 24.00 -9.81 7.51
N LEU A 248 23.67 -8.59 7.10
CA LEU A 248 23.22 -8.29 5.74
C LEU A 248 24.42 -8.30 4.78
N SER A 249 24.29 -9.03 3.68
CA SER A 249 25.35 -9.12 2.67
C SER A 249 25.57 -7.78 1.96
N ASN A 250 24.51 -7.01 1.70
CA ASN A 250 24.60 -5.69 1.08
C ASN A 250 23.83 -4.60 1.86
N ILE A 251 24.26 -4.34 3.11
CA ILE A 251 23.65 -3.29 3.95
C ILE A 251 23.62 -1.91 3.27
N LYS A 252 24.59 -1.57 2.41
CA LYS A 252 24.65 -0.28 1.72
C LYS A 252 23.49 -0.10 0.74
N GLN A 253 23.16 -1.14 -0.03
CA GLN A 253 22.02 -1.11 -0.95
C GLN A 253 20.71 -0.96 -0.20
N ILE A 254 20.55 -1.67 0.92
CA ILE A 254 19.32 -1.63 1.73
C ILE A 254 19.11 -0.24 2.34
N LEU A 255 20.16 0.35 2.94
CA LEU A 255 20.10 1.71 3.48
C LEU A 255 19.80 2.72 2.36
N HIS A 256 20.40 2.56 1.18
CA HIS A 256 20.12 3.43 0.05
C HIS A 256 18.65 3.37 -0.38
N ILE A 257 18.05 2.17 -0.45
CA ILE A 257 16.61 2.01 -0.75
C ILE A 257 15.77 2.67 0.35
N GLN A 258 16.11 2.47 1.62
CA GLN A 258 15.40 3.07 2.74
C GLN A 258 15.44 4.61 2.67
N ASP A 259 16.61 5.19 2.38
CA ASP A 259 16.81 6.64 2.23
C ASP A 259 15.97 7.21 1.08
N ILE A 260 15.86 6.50 -0.05
CA ILE A 260 14.98 6.88 -1.16
C ILE A 260 13.54 7.02 -0.67
N TYR A 261 13.01 6.06 0.09
CA TYR A 261 11.65 6.13 0.60
C TYR A 261 11.44 7.22 1.66
N ILE A 262 12.43 7.48 2.52
CA ILE A 262 12.40 8.58 3.50
C ILE A 262 12.38 9.93 2.79
N GLU A 263 13.24 10.12 1.80
CA GLU A 263 13.28 11.34 0.99
C GLU A 263 11.96 11.54 0.22
N LEU A 264 11.42 10.46 -0.34
CA LEU A 264 10.15 10.47 -1.06
C LEU A 264 8.99 10.88 -0.15
N LEU A 265 8.94 10.37 1.08
CA LEU A 265 7.98 10.77 2.10
C LEU A 265 8.11 12.26 2.43
N TRP A 266 9.33 12.74 2.67
CA TRP A 266 9.58 14.15 2.97
C TRP A 266 9.12 15.07 1.83
N ARG A 267 9.50 14.77 0.59
CA ARG A 267 9.08 15.54 -0.60
C ARG A 267 7.58 15.49 -0.83
N TYR A 268 6.94 14.34 -0.60
CA TYR A 268 5.48 14.21 -0.69
C TYR A 268 4.77 15.06 0.38
N LEU A 269 5.32 15.13 1.60
CA LEU A 269 4.80 16.03 2.63
C LEU A 269 4.99 17.51 2.27
N LEU A 270 6.12 17.91 1.68
CA LEU A 270 6.35 19.28 1.18
C LEU A 270 5.44 19.63 0.00
N TYR A 271 5.10 18.66 -0.82
CA TYR A 271 4.13 18.83 -1.89
C TYR A 271 2.72 19.08 -1.34
N LYS A 272 2.33 18.33 -0.31
CA LYS A 272 0.96 18.38 0.24
C LYS A 272 0.74 19.50 1.27
N TYR A 273 1.79 19.90 1.97
CA TYR A 273 1.72 20.81 3.11
C TYR A 273 2.81 21.88 3.02
N ASN A 274 2.65 22.99 3.75
CA ASN A 274 3.74 23.95 3.89
C ASN A 274 4.86 23.40 4.79
N PHE A 275 6.04 24.03 4.76
CA PHE A 275 7.23 23.55 5.49
C PHE A 275 6.98 23.31 6.98
N GLU A 276 6.30 24.23 7.69
CA GLU A 276 6.01 24.09 9.12
C GLU A 276 5.11 22.88 9.40
N GLN A 277 4.04 22.71 8.61
CA GLN A 277 3.16 21.56 8.68
C GLN A 277 3.91 20.27 8.33
N THR A 278 4.77 20.27 7.32
CA THR A 278 5.61 19.12 6.95
C THR A 278 6.48 18.66 8.12
N VAL A 279 7.17 19.58 8.80
CA VAL A 279 7.98 19.26 10.00
C VAL A 279 7.11 18.65 11.10
N LYS A 280 5.92 19.21 11.33
CA LYS A 280 4.97 18.68 12.31
C LYS A 280 4.50 17.27 11.95
N TYR A 281 4.04 17.06 10.71
CA TYR A 281 3.61 15.75 10.23
C TYR A 281 4.73 14.72 10.29
N PHE A 282 5.96 15.08 9.91
CA PHE A 282 7.11 14.19 10.01
C PHE A 282 7.41 13.82 11.48
N SER A 283 7.28 14.77 12.39
CA SER A 283 7.41 14.52 13.84
C SER A 283 6.32 13.59 14.38
N ASP A 284 5.07 13.76 13.92
CA ASP A 284 3.93 12.92 14.30
C ASP A 284 4.09 11.48 13.77
N ILE A 285 4.63 11.33 12.57
CA ILE A 285 5.03 10.05 12.00
C ILE A 285 6.07 9.35 12.90
N LEU A 286 7.12 10.06 13.32
CA LEU A 286 8.13 9.46 14.21
C LEU A 286 7.52 9.01 15.54
N ARG A 287 6.63 9.80 16.13
CA ARG A 287 5.88 9.42 17.35
C ARG A 287 5.02 8.18 17.14
N CYS A 288 4.37 8.08 15.98
CA CYS A 288 3.60 6.90 15.58
C CYS A 288 4.50 5.66 15.50
N LEU A 289 5.67 5.77 14.87
CA LEU A 289 6.63 4.67 14.76
C LEU A 289 7.16 4.22 16.13
N PHE A 290 7.51 5.16 17.03
CA PHE A 290 7.92 4.81 18.39
C PHE A 290 6.80 4.14 19.19
N THR A 291 5.57 4.63 19.08
CA THR A 291 4.43 4.03 19.77
C THR A 291 4.14 2.63 19.22
N ALA A 292 4.21 2.42 17.90
CA ALA A 292 4.07 1.10 17.30
C ALA A 292 5.19 0.15 17.73
N ASN A 293 6.41 0.65 17.90
CA ASN A 293 7.52 -0.15 18.42
C ASN A 293 7.30 -0.58 19.88
N GLU A 294 6.76 0.31 20.72
CA GLU A 294 6.43 0.00 22.10
C GLU A 294 5.32 -1.07 22.21
N ILE A 295 4.32 -1.02 21.32
CA ILE A 295 3.34 -2.11 21.17
C ILE A 295 4.06 -3.40 20.82
N MET A 296 4.92 -3.38 19.81
CA MET A 296 5.65 -4.56 19.33
C MET A 296 6.47 -5.23 20.42
N PHE A 297 7.23 -4.45 21.19
CA PHE A 297 7.98 -4.93 22.35
C PHE A 297 7.06 -5.60 23.40
N THR A 298 5.87 -5.04 23.62
CA THR A 298 4.93 -5.58 24.60
C THR A 298 4.22 -6.85 24.11
N ILE A 299 3.98 -6.97 22.80
CA ILE A 299 3.27 -8.13 22.21
C ILE A 299 4.20 -9.25 21.74
N GLU A 300 5.53 -9.07 21.80
CA GLU A 300 6.48 -10.08 21.32
C GLU A 300 6.29 -11.45 22.01
N GLU A 301 5.92 -11.44 23.29
CA GLU A 301 5.68 -12.64 24.10
C GLU A 301 4.29 -13.28 23.83
N VAL A 302 3.47 -12.68 22.97
CA VAL A 302 2.12 -13.18 22.68
C VAL A 302 2.18 -14.29 21.63
N GLN A 303 2.06 -15.53 22.09
CA GLN A 303 2.28 -16.74 21.28
C GLN A 303 1.47 -16.77 19.97
N TRP A 304 0.17 -16.46 20.00
CA TRP A 304 -0.66 -16.53 18.79
C TRP A 304 -0.18 -15.54 17.71
N TYR A 305 0.31 -14.37 18.10
CA TYR A 305 0.82 -13.36 17.16
C TYR A 305 2.14 -13.84 16.56
N LYS A 306 3.03 -14.37 17.41
CA LYS A 306 4.29 -14.98 16.98
C LYS A 306 4.07 -16.09 15.96
N ASP A 307 3.17 -17.03 16.25
CA ASP A 307 2.85 -18.15 15.35
C ASP A 307 2.35 -17.66 13.97
N GLN A 308 1.49 -16.64 13.96
CA GLN A 308 0.99 -16.05 12.71
C GLN A 308 2.09 -15.36 11.92
N THR A 309 2.94 -14.57 12.58
CA THR A 309 4.04 -13.88 11.91
C THR A 309 5.08 -14.86 11.38
N ASP A 310 5.43 -15.89 12.14
CA ASP A 310 6.42 -16.89 11.74
C ASP A 310 5.91 -17.73 10.57
N SER A 311 4.61 -18.09 10.58
CA SER A 311 3.97 -18.77 9.44
C SER A 311 3.97 -17.90 8.19
N LEU A 312 3.67 -16.60 8.32
CA LEU A 312 3.65 -15.69 7.19
C LEU A 312 5.05 -15.46 6.62
N VAL A 313 6.08 -15.35 7.46
CA VAL A 313 7.49 -15.30 7.00
C VAL A 313 7.77 -16.51 6.12
N GLN A 314 7.52 -17.73 6.62
CA GLN A 314 7.82 -18.97 5.88
C GLN A 314 7.09 -19.04 4.53
N GLN A 315 5.81 -18.69 4.49
CA GLN A 315 5.02 -18.68 3.25
C GLN A 315 5.55 -17.65 2.23
N THR A 316 5.95 -16.47 2.73
CA THR A 316 6.48 -15.40 1.88
C THR A 316 7.85 -15.77 1.32
N GLU A 317 8.74 -16.33 2.15
CA GLU A 317 10.05 -16.83 1.71
C GLU A 317 9.91 -17.90 0.62
N GLN A 318 9.03 -18.89 0.83
CA GLN A 318 8.76 -19.93 -0.17
C GLN A 318 8.27 -19.33 -1.49
N THR A 319 7.38 -18.34 -1.44
CA THR A 319 6.85 -17.69 -2.65
C THR A 319 7.93 -16.89 -3.38
N LEU A 320 8.80 -16.20 -2.65
CA LEU A 320 9.90 -15.43 -3.24
C LEU A 320 10.92 -16.34 -3.91
N ILE A 321 11.28 -17.48 -3.30
CA ILE A 321 12.22 -18.46 -3.87
C ILE A 321 11.68 -19.08 -5.16
N LEU A 322 10.37 -19.36 -5.23
CA LEU A 322 9.75 -19.94 -6.43
C LEU A 322 9.71 -18.98 -7.63
N ASN A 323 9.87 -17.69 -7.41
CA ASN A 323 9.79 -16.64 -8.43
C ASN A 323 11.16 -16.16 -8.94
N ASP A 324 12.27 -16.61 -8.33
CA ASP A 324 13.65 -16.31 -8.78
C ASP A 324 14.13 -17.26 -9.90
#